data_AF-A0A0M2F2M1-F1
#
_entry.id   AF-A0A0M2F2M1-F1
#
_cell.length_a   1.000
_cell.length_b   1.000
_cell.length_c   1.000
_cell.angle_alpha   90.00
_cell.angle_beta   90.00
_cell.angle_gamma   90.00
#
_symmetry.space_group_name_H-M   'P 1'
#
loop_
_entity.id
_entity.type
_entity.pdbx_description
1 polymer ?
#
loop_
_entity_poly.entity_id
_entity_poly.type
_entity_poly.pdbx_seq_one_letter_code
_entity_poly.pdbx_strand_id
1 'polypeptide(L)' 'MRKGNSSISKTAALTDDVKDADTTAIDHSRITTSSGESWDGWFATEDATSDFMEDREQPKAPQT' A
#
# COMPACT_ATOMS: atom_id res chain seq x y z
N MET A 1 4.30 -4.91 -31.95
CA MET A 1 3.37 -5.17 -30.82
C MET A 1 2.66 -3.86 -30.51
N ARG A 2 1.32 -3.80 -30.56
CA ARG A 2 0.59 -2.60 -30.14
C ARG A 2 0.63 -2.54 -28.62
N LYS A 3 1.26 -1.51 -28.05
CA LYS A 3 1.15 -1.19 -26.63
C LYS A 3 -0.32 -0.80 -26.42
N GLY A 4 -1.12 -1.66 -25.79
CA GLY A 4 -2.50 -1.31 -25.47
C GLY A 4 -2.47 -0.14 -24.49
N ASN A 5 -2.88 1.05 -24.94
CA ASN A 5 -3.05 2.20 -24.06
C ASN A 5 -4.28 1.93 -23.17
N SER A 6 -4.07 1.29 -22.02
CA SER A 6 -5.12 1.12 -21.02
C SER A 6 -5.36 2.47 -20.34
N SER A 7 -6.44 3.15 -20.73
CA SER A 7 -6.90 4.35 -20.04
C SER A 7 -7.80 3.90 -18.89
N ILE A 8 -7.35 4.11 -17.65
CA ILE A 8 -8.18 3.84 -16.47
C ILE A 8 -9.08 5.05 -16.21
N SER A 9 -10.33 4.81 -15.83
CA SER A 9 -11.22 5.90 -15.44
C SER A 9 -10.72 6.50 -14.13
N LYS A 10 -10.99 7.80 -13.89
CA LYS A 10 -10.60 8.46 -12.63
C LYS A 10 -11.14 7.74 -11.39
N THR A 11 -12.34 7.15 -11.48
CA THR A 11 -12.95 6.38 -10.38
C THR A 11 -12.26 5.06 -10.09
N ALA A 12 -11.56 4.49 -11.07
CA ALA A 12 -10.84 3.23 -10.93
C ALA A 12 -9.31 3.43 -10.83
N ALA A 13 -8.83 4.67 -10.87
CA ALA A 13 -7.42 4.97 -10.77
C ALA A 13 -6.90 4.64 -9.36
N LEU A 14 -5.70 4.08 -9.29
CA LEU A 14 -4.94 4.05 -8.05
C LEU A 14 -4.59 5.48 -7.63
N THR A 15 -4.33 5.67 -6.35
CA THR A 15 -3.95 6.98 -5.80
C THR A 15 -2.53 7.37 -6.23
N ASP A 16 -2.23 8.68 -6.22
CA ASP A 16 -0.96 9.22 -6.74
C ASP A 16 0.30 8.78 -5.96
N ASP A 17 0.10 8.30 -4.72
CA ASP A 17 1.15 7.73 -3.87
C ASP A 17 1.60 6.34 -4.32
N VAL A 18 0.78 5.61 -5.09
CA VAL A 18 1.18 4.31 -5.65
C VAL A 18 2.19 4.52 -6.78
N LYS A 19 3.43 4.06 -6.57
CA LYS A 19 4.52 4.16 -7.56
C LYS A 19 4.63 2.95 -8.46
N ASP A 20 4.33 1.78 -7.90
CA ASP A 20 4.41 0.50 -8.59
C ASP A 20 3.15 -0.33 -8.35
N ALA A 21 2.67 -1.01 -9.40
CA ALA A 21 1.49 -1.85 -9.33
C ALA A 21 1.75 -3.24 -9.94
N ASP A 22 1.33 -4.27 -9.20
CA ASP A 22 1.33 -5.64 -9.66
C ASP A 22 0.04 -5.94 -10.41
N THR A 23 0.12 -6.66 -11.52
CA THR A 23 -1.05 -7.06 -12.29
C THR A 23 -1.06 -8.55 -12.55
N THR A 24 -2.11 -9.21 -12.07
CA THR A 24 -2.33 -10.65 -12.27
C THR A 24 -3.51 -10.90 -13.21
N ALA A 25 -3.36 -11.87 -14.11
CA ALA A 25 -4.42 -12.32 -14.99
C ALA A 25 -5.24 -13.43 -14.33
N ILE A 26 -6.57 -13.34 -14.42
CA ILE A 26 -7.47 -14.45 -14.08
C ILE A 26 -8.44 -14.60 -15.24
N ASP A 27 -8.27 -15.64 -16.04
CA ASP A 27 -9.00 -15.87 -17.30
C ASP A 27 -8.99 -14.64 -18.22
N HIS A 28 -10.14 -13.96 -18.33
CA HIS A 28 -10.34 -12.75 -19.14
C HIS A 28 -10.35 -11.47 -18.31
N SER A 29 -10.11 -11.56 -17.00
CA SER A 29 -10.01 -10.44 -16.07
C SER A 29 -8.56 -10.12 -15.70
N ARG A 30 -8.33 -8.88 -15.29
CA ARG A 30 -7.05 -8.39 -14.75
C ARG A 30 -7.32 -7.80 -13.38
N ILE A 31 -6.55 -8.22 -12.38
CA ILE A 31 -6.53 -7.62 -11.05
C ILE A 31 -5.23 -6.85 -10.95
N THR A 32 -5.34 -5.56 -10.62
CA THR A 32 -4.19 -4.69 -10.40
C THR A 32 -4.23 -4.19 -8.96
N THR A 33 -3.13 -4.38 -8.23
CA THR A 33 -2.96 -3.95 -6.84
C THR A 33 -1.68 -3.13 -6.72
N SER A 34 -1.60 -2.26 -5.73
CA SER A 34 -0.34 -1.64 -5.29
C SER A 34 0.67 -2.73 -4.94
N SER A 35 1.93 -2.50 -5.31
CA SER A 35 3.01 -3.47 -5.08
C SER A 35 3.56 -3.32 -3.67
N GLY A 36 4.03 -4.42 -3.07
CA GLY A 36 4.81 -4.38 -1.81
C GLY A 36 4.01 -4.18 -0.52
N GLU A 37 2.67 -4.12 -0.59
CA GLU A 37 1.81 -3.90 0.59
C GLU A 37 1.38 -5.18 1.31
N SER A 38 1.99 -6.33 0.99
CA SER A 38 1.72 -7.57 1.72
C SER A 38 2.22 -7.44 3.15
N TRP A 39 1.44 -7.94 4.12
CA TRP A 39 1.86 -8.01 5.52
C TRP A 39 3.16 -8.79 5.68
N ASP A 40 3.30 -9.95 5.01
CA ASP A 40 4.54 -10.73 5.04
C ASP A 40 5.75 -9.91 4.55
N GLY A 41 5.58 -9.15 3.46
CA GLY A 41 6.61 -8.26 2.93
C GLY A 41 6.96 -7.13 3.91
N TRP A 42 5.96 -6.51 4.54
CA TRP A 42 6.18 -5.44 5.52
C TRP A 42 6.95 -5.95 6.75
N PHE A 43 6.56 -7.09 7.31
CA PHE A 43 7.26 -7.70 8.45
C PHE A 43 8.66 -8.24 8.11
N ALA A 44 8.98 -8.43 6.83
CA ALA A 44 10.31 -8.82 6.38
C ALA A 44 11.26 -7.63 6.17
N THR A 45 10.79 -6.39 6.34
CA THR A 45 11.62 -5.18 6.29
C THR A 45 12.37 -4.94 7.60
N GLU A 46 13.20 -3.88 7.63
CA GLU A 46 13.95 -3.52 8.83
C GLU A 46 13.01 -3.16 9.98
N ASP A 47 13.32 -3.67 11.18
CA ASP A 47 12.60 -3.33 12.40
C ASP A 47 12.75 -1.83 12.72
N ALA A 48 11.79 -1.31 13.51
CA ALA A 48 11.94 0.01 14.11
C ALA A 48 13.20 0.09 14.99
N THR A 49 13.76 1.29 15.14
CA THR A 49 14.90 1.50 16.01
C THR A 49 14.54 1.21 17.47
N SER A 50 15.52 0.84 18.29
CA SER A 50 15.28 0.46 19.69
C SER A 50 14.68 1.58 20.54
N ASP A 51 14.91 2.82 20.14
CA ASP A 51 14.42 4.04 20.78
C ASP A 51 13.08 4.54 20.18
N PHE A 52 12.54 3.86 19.17
CA PHE A 52 11.28 4.25 18.55
C PHE A 52 10.13 4.07 19.54
N MET A 53 9.48 5.19 19.88
CA MET A 53 8.31 5.22 20.78
C MET A 53 8.59 4.70 22.19
N GLU A 54 9.76 5.01 22.78
CA GLU A 54 10.06 4.73 24.19
C GLU A 54 8.99 5.30 25.15
N ASP A 55 8.45 6.47 24.84
CA ASP A 55 7.20 7.00 25.40
C ASP A 55 6.31 7.52 24.27
N ARG A 56 5.02 7.22 24.33
CA ARG A 56 4.00 7.69 23.37
C ARG A 56 3.51 9.10 23.72
N GLU A 57 3.80 9.58 24.93
CA GLU A 57 3.36 10.87 25.50
C GLU A 57 1.85 11.11 25.36
N GLN A 58 1.06 10.03 25.37
CA GLN A 58 -0.36 10.14 25.12
C GLN A 58 -1.02 10.93 26.27
N PRO A 59 -1.76 12.02 25.99
CA PRO A 59 -2.42 12.78 27.04
C PRO A 59 -3.34 11.90 27.87
N LYS A 60 -3.42 12.16 29.18
CA LYS A 60 -4.46 11.54 30.00
C LYS A 60 -5.82 11.92 29.44
N ALA A 61 -6.66 10.91 29.19
CA ALA A 61 -8.06 11.16 28.86
C ALA A 61 -8.67 12.06 29.94
N PRO A 62 -9.52 13.03 29.56
CA PRO A 62 -10.20 13.88 30.53
C PRO A 62 -10.93 12.97 31.53
N GLN A 63 -10.60 13.12 32.82
CA GLN A 63 -11.28 12.43 33.89
C GLN A 63 -12.65 13.10 34.04
N THR A 64 -13.73 12.38 33.70
CA THR A 64 -15.12 12.83 33.92
C THR A 64 -15.55 12.50 35.34
#